data_AF-A0A9P0E4I3-F1
#
_entry.id   AF-A0A9P0E4I3-F1
#
_cell.length_a   1.000
_cell.length_b   1.000
_cell.length_c   1.000
_cell.angle_alpha   90.00
_cell.angle_beta   90.00
_cell.angle_gamma   90.00
#
_symmetry.space_group_name_H-M   'P 1'
#
loop_
_entity.id
_entity.type
_entity.pdbx_description
1 polymer ?
#
loop_
_entity_poly.entity_id
_entity_poly.type
_entity_poly.pdbx_seq_one_letter_code
_entity_poly.pdbx_strand_id
1 'polypeptide(L)'
;MMASLREEFRHFHPEIKTTTVHPFFITPPPSSVEHWDKTSRIPDVSAVTVAERTVEGIKKEKVTVTIPSYLYFLLLILQFLPSAAGEFWRDMFYAKINPLEKRKAKVT
;
A
#
# COMPACT_ATOMS: atom_id res chain seq x y z
N MET A 1 4.55 -15.31 1.49
CA MET A 1 3.28 -15.98 1.80
C MET A 1 2.43 -16.21 0.55
N MET A 2 2.00 -15.17 -0.19
CA MET A 2 1.19 -15.39 -1.42
C MET A 2 1.92 -16.06 -2.58
N ALA A 3 3.25 -15.92 -2.66
CA ALA A 3 4.06 -16.59 -3.67
C ALA A 3 4.01 -18.13 -3.53
N SER A 4 3.99 -18.66 -2.31
CA SER A 4 3.92 -20.10 -2.04
C SER A 4 2.58 -20.68 -2.49
N LEU A 5 1.46 -20.04 -2.11
CA LEU A 5 0.12 -20.44 -2.53
C LEU A 5 -0.04 -20.44 -4.06
N ARG A 6 0.56 -19.47 -4.75
CA ARG A 6 0.57 -19.43 -6.21
C ARG A 6 1.30 -20.62 -6.81
N GLU A 7 2.43 -21.02 -6.24
CA GLU A 7 3.18 -22.19 -6.71
C GLU A 7 2.41 -23.50 -6.47
N GLU A 8 1.68 -23.60 -5.36
CA GLU A 8 0.79 -24.74 -5.09
C GLU A 8 -0.32 -24.82 -6.15
N PHE A 9 -1.03 -23.73 -6.43
CA PHE A 9 -2.06 -23.73 -7.48
C PHE A 9 -1.49 -23.94 -8.88
N ARG A 10 -0.29 -23.43 -9.18
CA ARG A 10 0.37 -23.71 -10.47
C ARG A 10 0.54 -25.21 -10.72
N HIS A 11 0.73 -26.01 -9.66
CA HIS A 11 0.90 -27.45 -9.77
C HIS A 11 -0.42 -28.23 -9.71
N PHE A 12 -1.30 -27.90 -8.77
CA PHE A 12 -2.51 -28.69 -8.48
C PHE A 12 -3.79 -28.15 -9.14
N HIS A 13 -3.87 -26.83 -9.38
CA HIS A 13 -5.07 -26.12 -9.87
C HIS A 13 -4.72 -24.95 -10.79
N PRO A 14 -4.11 -25.20 -11.97
CA PRO A 14 -3.59 -24.15 -12.86
C PRO A 14 -4.67 -23.21 -13.44
N GLU A 15 -5.94 -23.62 -13.37
CA GLU A 15 -7.12 -22.81 -13.68
C GLU A 15 -7.33 -21.66 -12.69
N ILE A 16 -6.86 -21.78 -11.46
CA ILE A 16 -6.97 -20.75 -10.43
C ILE A 16 -5.82 -19.74 -10.59
N LYS A 17 -6.16 -18.53 -11.05
CA LYS A 17 -5.21 -17.41 -11.11
C LYS A 17 -5.25 -16.62 -9.81
N THR A 18 -4.08 -16.23 -9.32
CA THR A 18 -3.93 -15.40 -8.12
C THR A 18 -3.27 -14.07 -8.46
N THR A 19 -3.81 -13.00 -7.90
CA THR A 19 -3.29 -11.63 -8.03
C THR A 19 -3.02 -11.09 -6.64
N THR A 20 -1.75 -10.81 -6.32
CA THR A 20 -1.38 -10.18 -5.05
C THR A 20 -1.32 -8.66 -5.22
N VAL A 21 -2.11 -7.93 -4.44
CA VAL A 21 -2.16 -6.46 -4.46
C VAL A 21 -1.40 -5.89 -3.29
N HIS A 22 -0.51 -4.93 -3.58
CA HIS A 22 0.25 -4.17 -2.59
C HIS A 22 -0.10 -2.68 -2.71
N PRO A 23 -1.16 -2.24 -2.03
CA PRO A 23 -1.53 -0.85 -2.02
C PRO A 23 -0.75 -0.10 -0.91
N PHE A 24 -0.19 1.04 -1.28
CA PHE A 24 0.56 1.92 -0.41
C PHE A 24 -0.20 3.21 -0.22
N PHE A 25 -0.20 3.72 1.02
CA PHE A 25 -0.74 5.03 1.35
C PHE A 25 -2.18 5.24 0.87
N ILE A 26 -3.09 4.31 1.20
CA ILE A 26 -4.51 4.43 0.84
C ILE A 26 -5.18 5.47 1.75
N THR A 27 -5.87 6.45 1.18
CA THR A 27 -6.85 7.23 1.92
C THR A 27 -8.16 6.43 2.03
N PRO A 28 -8.60 6.08 3.25
CA PRO A 28 -9.85 5.36 3.44
C PRO A 28 -11.05 6.21 2.97
N PRO A 29 -12.18 5.59 2.58
CA PRO A 29 -13.38 6.33 2.19
C PRO A 29 -13.92 7.16 3.36
N PRO A 30 -14.67 8.27 3.10
CA PRO A 30 -15.24 9.11 4.16
C PRO A 30 -16.20 8.37 5.11
N SER A 31 -16.74 7.23 4.68
CA SER A 31 -17.59 6.35 5.48
C SER A 31 -16.81 5.38 6.39
N SER A 32 -15.48 5.38 6.33
CA SER A 32 -14.64 4.57 7.21
C SER A 32 -14.64 5.16 8.63
N VAL A 33 -14.39 4.31 9.62
CA VAL A 33 -14.18 4.75 11.01
C VAL A 33 -13.07 5.80 11.04
N GLU A 34 -13.12 6.73 12.01
CA GLU A 34 -12.00 7.66 12.21
C GLU A 34 -10.70 6.85 12.37
N HIS A 35 -9.72 7.16 11.53
CA HIS A 35 -8.38 6.56 11.56
C HIS A 35 -7.37 7.61 12.00
N TRP A 36 -6.18 7.16 12.40
CA TRP A 36 -5.07 8.05 12.73
C TRP A 36 -4.88 9.15 11.71
N ASP A 37 -4.67 10.38 12.20
CA ASP A 37 -4.34 11.49 11.33
C ASP A 37 -2.93 11.27 10.78
N LYS A 38 -2.80 11.31 9.45
CA LYS A 38 -1.57 10.96 8.76
C LYS A 38 -1.13 12.11 7.87
N THR A 39 0.05 12.64 8.16
CA THR A 39 0.74 13.60 7.29
C THR A 39 1.92 12.90 6.61
N SER A 40 1.84 12.64 5.31
CA SER A 40 2.89 12.00 4.51
C SER A 40 3.37 12.92 3.40
N ARG A 41 4.67 12.91 3.11
CA ARG A 41 5.23 13.60 1.93
C ARG A 41 5.04 12.81 0.63
N ILE A 42 4.81 11.50 0.73
CA ILE A 42 4.40 10.68 -0.41
C ILE A 42 2.87 10.81 -0.53
N PRO A 43 2.35 11.16 -1.72
CA PRO A 43 0.92 11.37 -1.91
C PRO A 43 0.14 10.08 -1.73
N ASP A 44 -1.03 10.22 -1.12
CA ASP A 44 -1.94 9.10 -0.91
C ASP A 44 -2.70 8.77 -2.21
N VAL A 45 -3.20 7.53 -2.28
CA VAL A 45 -4.05 7.07 -3.37
C VAL A 45 -5.45 6.83 -2.83
N SER A 46 -6.47 7.28 -3.58
CA SER A 46 -7.86 7.07 -3.18
C SER A 46 -8.22 5.58 -3.18
N ALA A 47 -9.08 5.16 -2.25
CA ALA A 47 -9.61 3.79 -2.21
C ALA A 47 -10.29 3.38 -3.53
N VAL A 48 -10.96 4.32 -4.22
CA VAL A 48 -11.61 4.09 -5.51
C VAL A 48 -10.58 3.73 -6.58
N THR A 49 -9.52 4.53 -6.71
CA THR A 49 -8.43 4.26 -7.66
C THR A 49 -7.74 2.93 -7.35
N VAL A 50 -7.53 2.61 -6.07
CA VAL A 50 -6.95 1.32 -5.66
C VAL A 50 -7.85 0.16 -6.09
N ALA A 51 -9.16 0.28 -5.89
CA ALA A 51 -10.14 -0.73 -6.28
C ALA A 51 -10.17 -0.93 -7.81
N GLU A 52 -10.21 0.15 -8.59
CA GLU A 52 -10.16 0.10 -10.06
C GLU A 52 -8.91 -0.62 -10.55
N ARG A 53 -7.73 -0.24 -10.04
CA ARG A 53 -6.44 -0.87 -10.41
C ARG A 53 -6.35 -2.32 -9.95
N THR A 54 -7.00 -2.67 -8.85
CA THR A 54 -7.11 -4.05 -8.36
C THR A 54 -7.92 -4.89 -9.33
N VAL A 55 -9.12 -4.43 -9.70
CA VAL A 55 -10.00 -5.11 -10.66
C VAL A 55 -9.31 -5.23 -12.03
N GLU A 56 -8.66 -4.17 -12.50
CA GLU A 56 -7.88 -4.20 -13.74
C GLU A 56 -6.74 -5.24 -13.66
N GLY A 57 -6.05 -5.33 -12.53
CA GLY A 57 -5.00 -6.30 -12.28
C GLY A 57 -5.49 -7.74 -12.33
N ILE A 58 -6.65 -8.00 -11.71
CA ILE A 58 -7.31 -9.32 -11.73
C ILE A 58 -7.72 -9.67 -13.17
N LYS A 59 -8.38 -8.76 -13.89
CA LYS A 59 -8.80 -8.97 -15.29
C LYS A 59 -7.65 -9.26 -16.24
N LYS A 60 -6.45 -8.73 -15.95
CA LYS A 60 -5.23 -8.92 -16.74
C LYS A 60 -4.37 -10.09 -16.24
N GLU A 61 -4.88 -10.89 -15.31
CA GLU A 61 -4.16 -12.01 -14.67
C GLU A 61 -2.76 -11.62 -14.15
N LYS A 62 -2.60 -10.38 -13.66
CA LYS A 62 -1.32 -9.94 -13.12
C LYS A 62 -1.03 -10.68 -11.83
N VAL A 63 0.17 -11.27 -11.73
CA VAL A 63 0.62 -11.95 -10.50
C VAL A 63 0.76 -10.97 -9.33
N THR A 64 1.25 -9.75 -9.62
CA THR A 64 1.49 -8.72 -8.61
C THR A 64 1.06 -7.35 -9.13
N VAL A 65 0.38 -6.60 -8.28
CA VAL A 65 -0.10 -5.25 -8.57
C VAL A 65 0.31 -4.34 -7.43
N THR A 66 1.23 -3.42 -7.69
CA THR A 66 1.64 -2.40 -6.73
C THR A 66 0.95 -1.09 -7.06
N ILE A 67 0.35 -0.45 -6.05
CA ILE A 67 -0.42 0.77 -6.19
C ILE A 67 0.06 1.80 -5.16
N PRO A 68 0.59 2.95 -5.56
CA PRO A 68 0.93 3.33 -6.93
C PRO A 68 2.17 2.57 -7.44
N SER A 69 2.21 2.31 -8.76
CA SER A 69 3.17 1.38 -9.38
C SER A 69 4.63 1.80 -9.26
N TYR A 70 4.90 3.10 -9.23
CA TYR A 70 6.26 3.64 -9.12
C TYR A 70 6.92 3.29 -7.78
N LEU A 71 6.14 3.05 -6.72
CA LEU A 71 6.68 2.68 -5.41
C LEU A 71 7.35 1.32 -5.43
N TYR A 72 6.96 0.41 -6.32
CA TYR A 72 7.65 -0.87 -6.48
C TYR A 72 9.12 -0.66 -6.83
N PHE A 73 9.38 0.11 -7.89
CA PHE A 73 10.74 0.40 -8.34
C PHE A 73 11.51 1.24 -7.33
N LEU A 74 10.84 2.20 -6.69
CA LEU A 74 11.44 3.01 -5.64
C LEU A 74 11.92 2.13 -4.47
N LEU A 75 11.06 1.23 -3.97
CA LEU A 75 11.42 0.33 -2.86
C LEU A 75 12.57 -0.61 -3.23
N LEU A 76 12.61 -1.09 -4.48
CA LEU A 76 13.76 -1.86 -4.97
C LEU A 76 15.04 -1.04 -4.98
N ILE A 77 15.01 0.20 -5.47
CA ILE A 77 16.18 1.09 -5.47
C ILE A 77 16.66 1.34 -4.03
N LEU A 78 15.73 1.60 -3.10
CA LEU A 78 16.06 1.84 -1.69
C LEU A 78 16.73 0.62 -1.03
N GLN A 79 16.44 -0.59 -1.49
CA GLN A 79 17.05 -1.81 -0.98
C GLN A 79 18.55 -1.93 -1.32
N PHE A 80 19.00 -1.29 -2.39
CA PHE A 80 20.41 -1.28 -2.79
C PHE A 80 21.22 -0.11 -2.20
N LEU A 81 20.55 0.83 -1.53
CA LEU A 81 21.24 1.97 -0.94
C LEU A 81 21.99 1.56 0.34
N PRO A 82 23.18 2.14 0.60
CA PRO A 82 23.82 2.03 1.91
C PRO A 82 22.89 2.54 3.02
N SER A 83 23.00 1.95 4.22
CA SER A 83 22.09 2.26 5.34
C SER A 83 21.92 3.75 5.62
N ALA A 84 23.01 4.54 5.55
CA ALA A 84 22.98 5.98 5.74
C ALA A 84 22.11 6.72 4.71
N ALA A 85 22.17 6.32 3.44
CA ALA A 85 21.31 6.88 2.40
C ALA A 85 19.85 6.45 2.58
N GLY A 86 19.62 5.22 3.06
CA GLY A 86 18.29 4.75 3.43
C GLY A 86 17.69 5.52 4.62
N GLU A 87 18.49 5.86 5.62
CA GLU A 87 18.08 6.71 6.74
C GLU A 87 17.75 8.12 6.27
N PHE A 88 18.64 8.74 5.50
CA PHE A 88 18.38 10.05 4.91
C PHE A 88 17.10 10.09 4.07
N TRP A 89 16.84 9.05 3.27
CA TRP A 89 15.61 8.93 2.51
C TRP A 89 14.37 8.89 3.43
N ARG A 90 14.41 8.09 4.50
CA ARG A 90 13.31 8.00 5.48
C ARG A 90 13.05 9.33 6.18
N ASP A 91 14.10 10.07 6.51
CA ASP A 91 13.98 11.40 7.12
C ASP A 91 13.41 12.41 6.12
N MET A 92 13.81 12.33 4.86
CA MET A 92 13.31 13.20 3.81
C MET A 92 11.85 12.91 3.44
N PHE A 93 11.42 11.65 3.40
CA PHE A 93 10.06 11.22 3.04
C PHE A 93 9.30 10.62 4.22
N TYR A 94 9.36 11.29 5.36
CA TYR A 94 8.69 10.84 6.57
C TYR A 94 7.15 10.81 6.39
N ALA A 95 6.52 9.90 7.15
CA ALA A 95 5.08 9.91 7.40
C ALA A 95 4.86 10.07 8.92
N LYS A 96 4.23 11.17 9.32
CA LYS A 96 3.76 11.38 10.70
C LYS A 96 2.40 10.74 10.84
N ILE A 97 2.28 9.84 11.81
CA ILE A 97 1.04 9.17 12.17
C ILE A 97 0.69 9.66 13.56
N ASN A 98 -0.28 10.55 13.65
CA ASN A 98 -0.78 11.09 14.89
C ASN A 98 -1.94 10.22 15.38
N PRO A 99 -1.94 9.78 16.65
CA PRO A 99 -3.13 9.15 17.21
C PRO A 99 -4.30 10.12 17.13
N LEU A 100 -5.52 9.59 17.02
CA LEU A 100 -6.72 10.40 17.14
C LEU A 100 -6.65 11.12 18.49
N GLU A 101 -6.50 12.44 18.48
CA GLU A 101 -6.74 13.22 19.68
C GLU A 101 -8.17 12.89 20.11
N LYS A 102 -8.34 12.30 21.30
CA LYS A 102 -9.65 12.27 21.94
C LYS A 102 -10.11 13.72 21.96
N ARG A 103 -11.09 14.11 21.13
CA ARG A 103 -11.79 15.38 21.27
C ARG A 103 -12.23 15.46 22.73
N LYS A 104 -11.43 16.12 23.57
CA LYS A 104 -11.84 16.41 24.93
C LYS A 104 -13.00 17.36 24.79
N ALA A 105 -14.16 16.87 25.20
CA ALA A 105 -15.34 17.61 25.59
C ALA A 105 -15.13 19.13 25.66
N LYS A 106 -15.63 19.84 24.65
CA LYS A 106 -16.24 21.15 24.85
C LYS A 106 -17.65 21.07 24.29
N VAL A 107 -18.49 20.37 25.05
CA VAL A 107 -19.86 20.83 25.26
C VAL A 107 -19.70 22.02 26.20
N THR A 108 -19.91 23.22 25.69
CA THR A 108 -20.18 24.41 26.48
C THR A 108 -21.25 25.17 25.72
#